data_AF-A0A3C0QN72-F1
#
_entry.id   AF-A0A3C0QN72-F1
#
_cell.length_a   1.000
_cell.length_b   1.000
_cell.length_c   1.000
_cell.angle_alpha   90.00
_cell.angle_beta   90.00
_cell.angle_gamma   90.00
#
_symmetry.space_group_name_H-M   'P 1'
#
loop_
_entity.id
_entity.type
_entity.pdbx_description
1 polymer ?
#
loop_
_entity_poly.entity_id
_entity_poly.type
_entity_poly.pdbx_seq_one_letter_code
_entity_poly.pdbx_strand_id
1 'polypeptide(L)' 'MLTGEPFIPQNITVHLGFPDSDAPNVTLPFPDYIKNVTSSEIFPTWSEVAIRSNIYVIVTFALNRIYTEWYRSR' A
#
# COMPACT_ATOMS: atom_id res chain seq x y z
N MET A 1 3.32 -20.08 6.67
CA MET A 1 2.04 -20.35 5.99
C MET A 1 1.05 -19.29 6.43
N LEU A 2 0.42 -18.56 5.50
CA LEU A 2 -0.66 -17.62 5.83
C LEU A 2 -1.78 -18.41 6.51
N THR A 3 -2.10 -18.11 7.77
CA THR A 3 -3.02 -18.87 8.62
C THR A 3 -4.50 -18.65 8.29
N GLY A 4 -4.81 -17.87 7.25
CA GLY A 4 -6.16 -17.41 6.92
C GLY A 4 -6.65 -16.28 7.83
N GLU A 5 -5.87 -15.90 8.85
CA GLU A 5 -6.20 -14.79 9.74
C GLU A 5 -5.73 -13.46 9.11
N PRO A 6 -6.61 -12.45 9.02
CA PRO A 6 -6.21 -11.12 8.58
C PRO A 6 -5.17 -10.51 9.51
N PHE A 7 -4.06 -10.07 8.95
CA PHE A 7 -3.02 -9.28 9.60
C PHE A 7 -2.77 -7.95 8.87
N ILE A 8 -2.18 -7.00 9.60
CA ILE A 8 -1.61 -5.79 9.00
C ILE A 8 -0.09 -6.02 8.90
N PRO A 9 0.52 -5.88 7.72
CA PRO A 9 1.94 -6.09 7.57
C PRO A 9 2.72 -5.02 8.33
N GLN A 10 3.87 -5.41 8.90
CA GLN A 10 4.78 -4.46 9.52
C GLN A 10 5.47 -3.58 8.47
N ASN A 11 5.94 -4.22 7.38
CA ASN A 11 6.65 -3.57 6.28
C ASN A 11 6.03 -3.97 4.93
N ILE A 12 6.27 -3.15 3.91
CA ILE A 12 5.90 -3.42 2.52
C ILE A 12 7.10 -3.18 1.59
N THR A 13 7.25 -4.04 0.58
CA THR A 13 8.25 -3.87 -0.48
C THR A 13 7.60 -3.24 -1.71
N VAL A 14 8.20 -2.17 -2.22
CA VAL A 14 7.74 -1.43 -3.39
C VAL A 14 8.83 -1.44 -4.46
N HIS A 15 8.44 -1.77 -5.69
CA HIS A 15 9.30 -1.65 -6.87
C HIS A 15 9.22 -0.23 -7.43
N LEU A 16 10.37 0.46 -7.55
CA LEU A 16 10.45 1.87 -7.94
C LEU A 16 10.48 2.09 -9.46
N GLY A 17 9.76 1.27 -10.22
CA GLY A 17 9.74 1.34 -11.67
C GLY A 17 8.49 0.70 -12.27
N PHE A 18 8.47 0.58 -13.60
CA PHE A 18 7.46 -0.22 -14.28
C PHE A 18 7.65 -1.70 -13.91
N PRO A 19 6.59 -2.53 -13.96
CA PRO A 19 6.67 -3.94 -13.54
C PRO A 19 7.83 -4.75 -14.15
N ASP A 20 8.21 -4.45 -15.39
CA ASP A 20 9.28 -5.16 -16.14
C ASP A 20 10.60 -4.38 -16.19
N SER A 21 10.70 -3.23 -15.51
CA SER A 21 11.93 -2.41 -15.53
C SER A 21 12.94 -2.87 -14.49
N ASP A 22 14.23 -2.71 -14.79
CA ASP A 22 15.30 -2.87 -13.80
C ASP A 22 15.31 -1.64 -12.87
N ALA A 23 14.48 -1.69 -11.83
CA ALA A 23 14.37 -0.65 -10.82
C ALA A 23 14.51 -1.21 -9.39
N PRO A 24 15.02 -0.41 -8.43
CA PRO A 24 15.23 -0.86 -7.07
C PRO A 24 13.92 -1.25 -6.37
N ASN A 25 14.00 -2.28 -5.53
CA ASN A 25 12.96 -2.57 -4.54
C ASN A 25 13.34 -1.92 -3.21
N VAL A 26 12.37 -1.22 -2.60
CA VAL A 26 12.54 -0.61 -1.28
C VAL A 26 11.56 -1.21 -0.29
N THR A 27 12.04 -1.53 0.92
CA THR A 27 11.21 -2.04 2.01
C THR A 27 11.10 -0.98 3.09
N LEU A 28 9.88 -0.61 3.45
CA LEU A 28 9.59 0.45 4.42
C LEU A 28 8.43 0.05 5.35
N PRO A 29 8.26 0.71 6.51
CA PRO A 29 7.12 0.49 7.37
C PRO A 29 5.80 0.72 6.62
N PHE A 30 4.84 -0.18 6.79
CA PHE A 30 3.55 -0.09 6.11
C PHE A 30 2.81 1.25 6.36
N PRO A 31 2.79 1.81 7.58
CA PRO A 31 2.19 3.13 7.80
C PRO A 31 2.84 4.26 7.00
N ASP A 32 4.15 4.19 6.76
CA ASP A 32 4.87 5.24 6.02
C ASP A 32 4.57 5.16 4.52
N TYR A 33 4.42 3.95 3.99
CA TYR A 33 3.88 3.74 2.64
C TYR A 33 2.48 4.35 2.51
N ILE A 34 1.57 4.06 3.44
CA ILE A 34 0.19 4.58 3.40
C ILE A 34 0.17 6.11 3.49
N LYS A 35 0.99 6.73 4.35
CA LYS A 35 1.11 8.19 4.43
C LYS A 35 1.56 8.79 3.10
N ASN A 36 2.57 8.19 2.46
CA ASN A 36 3.12 8.67 1.19
C ASN A 36 2.09 8.60 0.05
N VAL A 37 1.42 7.45 -0.10
CA VAL A 37 0.34 7.29 -1.08
C VAL A 37 -0.79 8.29 -0.79
N THR A 38 -1.23 8.40 0.46
CA THR A 38 -2.29 9.34 0.85
C THR A 38 -1.91 10.78 0.49
N SER A 39 -0.68 11.21 0.76
CA SER A 39 -0.22 12.57 0.41
C SER A 39 -0.12 12.84 -1.09
N SER A 40 -0.09 11.78 -1.91
CA SER A 40 -0.04 11.90 -3.37
C SER A 40 -1.44 11.93 -4.01
N GLU A 41 -2.44 11.35 -3.34
CA GLU A 41 -3.79 11.18 -3.87
C GLU A 41 -4.79 12.26 -3.40
N ILE A 42 -4.61 12.80 -2.18
CA ILE A 42 -5.60 13.73 -1.58
C ILE A 42 -4.95 14.96 -0.94
N PHE A 43 -5.76 16.03 -0.82
CA PHE A 43 -5.33 17.27 -0.17
C PHE A 43 -5.56 17.22 1.35
N PRO A 44 -4.63 17.76 2.16
CA PRO A 44 -4.78 17.80 3.62
C PRO A 44 -5.83 18.81 4.10
N THR A 45 -6.33 19.68 3.22
CA THR A 45 -7.35 20.69 3.52
C THR A 45 -8.78 20.14 3.45
N TRP A 46 -8.95 18.89 3.03
CA TRP A 46 -10.25 18.24 3.00
C TRP A 46 -10.74 17.92 4.42
N SER A 47 -12.05 17.73 4.56
CA SER A 47 -12.63 17.35 5.85
C SER A 47 -11.98 16.07 6.41
N GLU A 48 -11.86 15.97 7.74
CA GLU A 48 -11.26 14.81 8.41
C GLU A 48 -11.93 13.49 7.99
N VAL A 49 -13.26 13.49 7.82
CA VAL A 49 -14.01 12.31 7.39
C VAL A 49 -13.67 11.88 5.96
N ALA A 50 -13.40 12.83 5.06
CA ALA A 50 -12.95 12.53 3.71
C ALA A 50 -11.53 11.94 3.71
N ILE A 51 -10.63 12.53 4.51
CA ILE A 51 -9.26 12.02 4.66
C ILE A 51 -9.29 10.58 5.21
N ARG A 52 -10.03 10.34 6.30
CA ARG A 52 -10.15 9.01 6.93
C ARG A 52 -10.74 7.97 5.96
N SER A 53 -11.77 8.35 5.20
CA SER A 53 -12.40 7.45 4.23
C SER A 53 -11.43 7.04 3.11
N ASN A 54 -10.66 7.99 2.57
CA ASN A 54 -9.65 7.70 1.56
C ASN A 54 -8.51 6.83 2.09
N ILE A 55 -8.05 7.07 3.32
CA ILE A 55 -7.05 6.21 3.98
C ILE A 55 -7.57 4.78 4.07
N TYR A 56 -8.84 4.56 4.46
CA TYR A 56 -9.41 3.20 4.48
C TYR A 56 -9.41 2.55 3.11
N VAL A 57 -9.80 3.28 2.05
CA VAL A 57 -9.78 2.77 0.67
C VAL A 57 -8.37 2.38 0.24
N ILE A 58 -7.37 3.24 0.47
CA ILE A 58 -5.96 2.98 0.14
C ILE A 58 -5.46 1.72 0.87
N VAL A 59 -5.75 1.61 2.17
CA VAL A 59 -5.39 0.42 2.97
C VAL A 59 -6.07 -0.84 2.42
N THR A 60 -7.35 -0.77 2.06
CA THR A 60 -8.08 -1.90 1.46
C THR A 60 -7.41 -2.39 0.18
N PHE A 61 -7.06 -1.48 -0.75
CA PHE A 61 -6.40 -1.88 -2.00
C PHE A 61 -4.99 -2.43 -1.76
N ALA A 62 -4.22 -1.81 -0.86
CA ALA A 62 -2.87 -2.28 -0.52
C ALA A 62 -2.91 -3.70 0.09
N LEU A 63 -3.80 -3.93 1.06
CA LEU A 63 -3.95 -5.24 1.68
C LEU A 63 -4.49 -6.27 0.70
N ASN A 64 -5.48 -5.93 -0.13
CA ASN A 64 -5.98 -6.84 -1.16
C ASN A 64 -4.84 -7.33 -2.06
N ARG A 65 -3.97 -6.41 -2.51
CA ARG A 65 -2.81 -6.78 -3.35
C ARG A 65 -1.84 -7.74 -2.64
N ILE A 66 -1.64 -7.57 -1.34
CA ILE A 66 -0.80 -8.47 -0.52
C ILE A 66 -1.46 -9.84 -0.37
N TYR A 67 -2.77 -9.89 -0.09
CA TYR A 67 -3.49 -11.14 0.12
C TYR A 67 -3.71 -11.96 -1.15
N THR A 68 -3.89 -11.29 -2.30
CA THR A 68 -4.22 -11.97 -3.56
C THR A 68 -3.03 -12.14 -4.49
N GLU A 69 -1.84 -11.62 -4.13
CA GLU A 69 -0.62 -11.66 -4.95
C GLU A 69 -0.87 -11.25 -6.42
N TRP A 70 -1.60 -10.15 -6.63
CA TRP A 70 -2.17 -9.82 -7.96
C TRP A 70 -1.11 -9.52 -9.04
N TYR A 71 0.15 -9.29 -8.63
CA TYR A 71 1.30 -9.21 -9.53
C TYR A 71 2.25 -10.35 -9.17
N ARG A 72 2.00 -11.54 -9.73
CA ARG A 72 3.01 -12.59 -9.74
C ARG A 72 4.22 -12.04 -10.49
N SER A 73 5.40 -12.03 -9.86
CA SER A 73 6.65 -11.90 -10.60
C SER A 73 6.67 -13.03 -11.63
N ARG A 74 6.77 -12.68 -12.92
CA ARG A 74 7.26 -13.65 -13.91
C ARG A 74 8.77 -13.53 -13.98
#